data_AF-A0A535DUL7-F1
#
_entry.id   AF-A0A535DUL7-F1
#
_cell.length_a   1.000
_cell.length_b   1.000
_cell.length_c   1.000
_cell.angle_alpha   90.00
_cell.angle_beta   90.00
_cell.angle_gamma   90.00
#
_symmetry.space_group_name_H-M   'P 1'
#
loop_
_entity.id
_entity.type
_entity.pdbx_description
1 polymer ?
#
loop_
_entity_poly.entity_id
_entity_poly.type
_entity_poly.pdbx_seq_one_letter_code
_entity_poly.pdbx_strand_id
1 'polypeptide(L)'
;MHVLYGLPYFNRLPATLVSSRMPKLASSTSRLVLEEVPAGGFPTDVGQAGITKDRFNNRVVIERNDVLFELRSDNLGVLVDIAAWVAGSNSLNGQSVTSPAFNGLFSFQTPRLQFVQPGLPRKVADAAFSNISNQLYEFHTRINPDSSMTMGFVDQQTNASAPPSDIIFASTGAGAGLTTAKAGDYFDNGAIAHFSHVIEDLYQFYALANQDNRHPDGEPFTERVMYMFRANQLGTTHGLPSEGNSDQFTNGGGPAFINNVFQGNNSVMNEARDSGGTFAPGNQTQDATFTGLGRIGHIAGLQRFGRTTSGKPLHIRNDGPGFDSMDVGAFQLFPGGAQVGAGSNQFKLQFLAFVPTAELFRQMRVGVAAQDLQSQFKVDGDDNGLERFITATRRQNFLVPPRRHRSFPLLELT
;
A
#
# COMPACT_ATOMS: atom_id res chain seq x y z
N MET A 1 -3.75 -19.19 7.63
CA MET A 1 -4.45 -19.04 6.35
C MET A 1 -5.66 -18.14 6.51
N HIS A 2 -5.77 -17.09 5.70
CA HIS A 2 -7.02 -16.35 5.49
C HIS A 2 -7.65 -16.75 4.17
N VAL A 3 -8.98 -16.73 4.11
CA VAL A 3 -9.76 -16.98 2.90
C VAL A 3 -10.70 -15.79 2.73
N LEU A 4 -10.60 -15.14 1.58
CA LEU A 4 -11.33 -13.91 1.27
C LEU A 4 -12.06 -14.08 -0.06
N TYR A 5 -13.20 -13.41 -0.23
CA TYR A 5 -14.08 -13.61 -1.38
C TYR A 5 -14.28 -12.30 -2.16
N GLY A 6 -14.00 -12.33 -3.45
CA GLY A 6 -14.13 -11.18 -4.33
C GLY A 6 -15.58 -10.95 -4.78
N LEU A 7 -15.85 -9.80 -5.39
CA LEU A 7 -17.14 -9.54 -6.04
C LEU A 7 -17.58 -10.63 -7.04
N PRO A 8 -16.68 -11.23 -7.86
CA PRO A 8 -17.06 -12.32 -8.77
C PRO A 8 -17.73 -13.50 -8.08
N TYR A 9 -17.30 -13.87 -6.87
CA TYR A 9 -17.91 -14.94 -6.10
C TYR A 9 -19.37 -14.61 -5.76
N PHE A 10 -19.62 -13.42 -5.21
CA PHE A 10 -20.98 -13.00 -4.85
C PHE A 10 -21.89 -12.83 -6.05
N ASN A 11 -21.35 -12.46 -7.22
CA ASN A 11 -22.12 -12.37 -8.46
C ASN A 11 -22.62 -13.73 -8.99
N ARG A 12 -22.10 -14.84 -8.48
CA ARG A 12 -22.58 -16.19 -8.81
C ARG A 12 -23.78 -16.63 -7.94
N LEU A 13 -24.10 -15.89 -6.89
CA LEU A 13 -25.19 -16.18 -5.96
C LEU A 13 -26.45 -15.37 -6.33
N PRO A 14 -27.65 -15.75 -5.84
CA PRO A 14 -28.86 -14.96 -6.05
C PRO A 14 -28.69 -13.51 -5.57
N ALA A 15 -28.87 -12.54 -6.46
CA ALA A 15 -28.64 -11.13 -6.17
C ALA A 15 -29.49 -10.61 -4.99
N THR A 16 -30.72 -11.12 -4.84
CA THR A 16 -31.61 -10.79 -3.72
C THR A 16 -31.05 -11.28 -2.39
N LEU A 17 -30.46 -12.48 -2.35
CA LEU A 17 -29.81 -13.01 -1.15
C LEU A 17 -28.60 -12.15 -0.77
N VAL A 18 -27.69 -11.89 -1.72
CA VAL A 18 -26.51 -11.06 -1.47
C VAL A 18 -26.92 -9.67 -0.98
N SER A 19 -27.87 -9.02 -1.67
CA SER A 19 -28.35 -7.68 -1.29
C SER A 19 -29.03 -7.64 0.08
N SER A 20 -29.60 -8.76 0.56
CA SER A 20 -30.28 -8.84 1.86
C SER A 20 -29.31 -9.07 3.04
N ARG A 21 -28.12 -9.61 2.78
CA ARG A 21 -27.16 -10.02 3.81
C ARG A 21 -25.89 -9.18 3.83
N MET A 22 -25.43 -8.72 2.67
CA MET A 22 -24.24 -7.87 2.55
C MET A 22 -24.49 -6.52 3.23
N PRO A 23 -23.61 -6.07 4.13
CA PRO A 23 -23.73 -4.75 4.72
C PRO A 23 -23.69 -3.64 3.68
N LYS A 24 -24.30 -2.51 4.02
CA LYS A 24 -24.31 -1.29 3.21
C LYS A 24 -23.49 -0.21 3.87
N LEU A 25 -23.11 0.81 3.11
CA LEU A 25 -22.49 2.00 3.67
C LEU A 25 -23.52 2.74 4.54
N ALA A 26 -23.11 3.18 5.73
CA ALA A 26 -23.98 3.98 6.58
C ALA A 26 -24.30 5.35 5.95
N SER A 27 -23.34 5.91 5.19
CA SER A 27 -23.48 7.17 4.46
C SER A 27 -24.35 7.05 3.20
N SER A 28 -24.59 5.83 2.70
CA SER A 28 -25.39 5.58 1.50
C SER A 28 -25.90 4.14 1.48
N THR A 29 -27.14 3.94 1.91
CA THR A 29 -27.74 2.59 2.05
C THR A 29 -28.14 1.94 0.71
N SER A 30 -27.90 2.61 -0.41
CA SER A 30 -27.97 2.05 -1.76
C SER A 30 -26.67 1.37 -2.18
N ARG A 31 -25.55 1.61 -1.47
CA ARG A 31 -24.21 1.11 -1.78
C ARG A 31 -23.82 0.00 -0.82
N LEU A 32 -23.16 -1.03 -1.34
CA LEU A 32 -22.64 -2.14 -0.54
C LEU A 32 -21.27 -1.77 0.05
N VAL A 33 -20.87 -2.46 1.12
CA VAL A 33 -19.52 -2.26 1.69
C VAL A 33 -18.40 -2.80 0.81
N LEU A 34 -18.70 -3.79 -0.04
CA LEU A 34 -17.79 -4.39 -1.02
C LEU A 34 -18.10 -3.83 -2.42
N GLU A 35 -17.19 -3.04 -2.98
CA GLU A 35 -17.31 -2.43 -4.30
C GLU A 35 -15.93 -2.33 -4.95
N GLU A 36 -15.85 -2.30 -6.28
CA GLU A 36 -14.61 -1.97 -6.98
C GLU A 36 -14.61 -0.51 -7.45
N VAL A 37 -13.45 0.12 -7.37
CA VAL A 37 -13.20 1.42 -8.02
C VAL A 37 -12.72 1.13 -9.43
N PRO A 38 -13.32 1.73 -10.49
CA PRO A 38 -12.87 1.52 -11.86
C PRO A 38 -11.39 1.86 -12.07
N ALA A 39 -10.77 1.30 -13.11
CA ALA A 39 -9.40 1.64 -13.51
C ALA A 39 -9.29 3.16 -13.78
N GLY A 40 -8.21 3.77 -13.28
CA GLY A 40 -8.02 5.22 -13.33
C GLY A 40 -8.73 5.97 -12.18
N GLY A 41 -9.30 5.25 -11.21
CA GLY A 41 -9.94 5.86 -10.04
C GLY A 41 -9.02 6.05 -8.83
N PHE A 42 -7.79 5.54 -8.86
CA PHE A 42 -6.79 5.74 -7.80
C PHE A 42 -5.55 6.51 -8.29
N PRO A 43 -4.93 7.36 -7.44
CA PRO A 43 -3.67 8.05 -7.74
C PRO A 43 -2.49 7.14 -8.13
N THR A 44 -2.50 5.90 -7.62
CA THR A 44 -1.51 4.87 -7.94
C THR A 44 -1.67 4.31 -9.35
N ASP A 45 -2.85 4.46 -9.96
CA ASP A 45 -3.10 4.06 -11.34
C ASP A 45 -2.39 5.05 -12.30
N VAL A 46 -2.10 4.62 -13.52
CA VAL A 46 -1.47 5.49 -14.53
C VAL A 46 -2.48 6.47 -15.14
N GLY A 47 -2.01 7.66 -15.53
CA GLY A 47 -2.80 8.65 -16.28
C GLY A 47 -3.55 9.66 -15.40
N GLN A 48 -3.12 9.82 -14.15
CA GLN A 48 -3.70 10.76 -13.19
C GLN A 48 -3.17 12.17 -13.42
N ALA A 49 -4.02 13.18 -13.28
CA ALA A 49 -3.63 14.57 -13.48
C ALA A 49 -2.60 15.01 -12.41
N GLY A 50 -1.52 15.66 -12.82
CA GLY A 50 -0.49 16.14 -11.87
C GLY A 50 0.41 15.05 -11.27
N ILE A 51 0.34 13.81 -11.77
CA ILE A 51 1.22 12.69 -11.38
C ILE A 51 1.86 12.10 -12.64
N THR A 52 3.19 12.20 -12.73
CA THR A 52 3.97 11.60 -13.81
C THR A 52 4.65 10.33 -13.30
N LYS A 53 4.46 9.22 -14.00
CA LYS A 53 5.12 7.93 -13.71
C LYS A 53 6.13 7.65 -14.81
N ASP A 54 7.40 7.75 -14.47
CA ASP A 54 8.48 7.84 -15.46
C ASP A 54 8.84 6.52 -16.13
N ARG A 55 8.92 5.43 -15.36
CA ARG A 55 9.36 4.12 -15.88
C ARG A 55 8.24 3.13 -15.99
N PHE A 56 7.35 3.08 -15.00
CA PHE A 56 6.29 2.10 -14.92
C PHE A 56 4.94 2.77 -15.21
N ASN A 57 4.44 2.58 -16.42
CA ASN A 57 3.21 3.22 -16.92
C ASN A 57 2.16 2.19 -17.39
N ASN A 58 2.20 0.99 -16.79
CA ASN A 58 1.25 -0.07 -17.09
C ASN A 58 -0.14 0.27 -16.55
N ARG A 59 -1.16 0.14 -17.41
CA ARG A 59 -2.55 0.32 -16.99
C ARG A 59 -2.91 -0.72 -15.95
N VAL A 60 -3.58 -0.27 -14.89
CA VAL A 60 -4.05 -1.16 -13.83
C VAL A 60 -5.09 -2.15 -14.37
N VAL A 61 -4.99 -3.40 -13.92
CA VAL A 61 -6.01 -4.43 -14.11
C VAL A 61 -6.84 -4.55 -12.83
N ILE A 62 -8.15 -4.38 -12.96
CA ILE A 62 -9.08 -4.75 -11.89
C ILE A 62 -9.32 -6.26 -12.00
N GLU A 63 -8.77 -7.01 -11.07
CA GLU A 63 -8.82 -8.47 -11.14
C GLU A 63 -10.23 -9.00 -10.82
N ARG A 64 -10.44 -10.26 -11.20
CA ARG A 64 -11.73 -10.94 -11.09
C ARG A 64 -11.59 -12.30 -10.41
N ASN A 65 -10.76 -12.37 -9.36
CA ASN A 65 -10.61 -13.60 -8.59
C ASN A 65 -11.85 -13.83 -7.72
N ASP A 66 -12.40 -15.04 -7.72
CA ASP A 66 -13.50 -15.41 -6.82
C ASP A 66 -13.03 -15.48 -5.36
N VAL A 67 -11.82 -16.03 -5.15
CA VAL A 67 -11.26 -16.31 -3.82
C VAL A 67 -9.78 -15.92 -3.76
N LEU A 68 -9.35 -15.37 -2.63
CA LEU A 68 -7.94 -15.18 -2.27
C LEU A 68 -7.59 -16.05 -1.06
N PHE A 69 -6.53 -16.84 -1.18
CA PHE A 69 -5.90 -17.56 -0.08
C PHE A 69 -4.64 -16.82 0.35
N GLU A 70 -4.58 -16.40 1.61
CA GLU A 70 -3.38 -15.82 2.20
C GLU A 70 -2.69 -16.84 3.11
N LEU A 71 -1.47 -17.21 2.77
CA LEU A 71 -0.62 -18.13 3.55
C LEU A 71 0.58 -17.35 4.12
N ARG A 72 0.93 -17.63 5.37
CA ARG A 72 2.07 -17.00 6.05
C ARG A 72 2.86 -18.03 6.82
N SER A 73 4.18 -17.95 6.71
CA SER A 73 5.16 -18.72 7.45
C SER A 73 6.48 -17.95 7.42
N ASP A 74 7.32 -18.21 8.40
CA ASP A 74 8.73 -17.85 8.47
C ASP A 74 9.63 -18.71 7.55
N ASN A 75 9.07 -19.74 6.89
CA ASN A 75 9.78 -20.64 6.00
C ASN A 75 9.12 -20.71 4.62
N LEU A 76 9.84 -20.24 3.60
CA LEU A 76 9.37 -20.26 2.21
C LEU A 76 9.13 -21.70 1.69
N GLY A 77 9.95 -22.66 2.09
CA GLY A 77 9.78 -24.06 1.72
C GLY A 77 8.44 -24.62 2.19
N VAL A 78 8.02 -24.27 3.41
CA VAL A 78 6.69 -24.64 3.94
C VAL A 78 5.56 -24.00 3.14
N LEU A 79 5.69 -22.72 2.74
CA LEU A 79 4.68 -22.06 1.90
C LEU A 79 4.55 -22.70 0.53
N VAL A 80 5.68 -23.00 -0.12
CA VAL A 80 5.71 -23.63 -1.44
C VAL A 80 5.10 -25.03 -1.38
N ASP A 81 5.44 -25.81 -0.35
CA ASP A 81 4.93 -27.16 -0.15
C ASP A 81 3.41 -27.17 0.12
N ILE A 82 2.91 -26.29 1.00
CA ILE A 82 1.46 -26.15 1.25
C ILE A 82 0.73 -25.68 -0.01
N ALA A 83 1.28 -24.71 -0.76
CA ALA A 83 0.66 -24.23 -1.98
C ALA A 83 0.58 -25.34 -3.05
N ALA A 84 1.64 -26.13 -3.21
CA ALA A 84 1.66 -27.29 -4.11
C ALA A 84 0.66 -28.37 -3.64
N TRP A 85 0.57 -28.63 -2.34
CA TRP A 85 -0.38 -29.58 -1.77
C TRP A 85 -1.83 -29.16 -2.00
N VAL A 86 -2.17 -27.90 -1.76
CA VAL A 86 -3.50 -27.35 -2.07
C VAL A 86 -3.79 -27.43 -3.58
N ALA A 87 -2.77 -27.28 -4.43
CA ALA A 87 -2.89 -27.38 -5.88
C ALA A 87 -2.88 -28.83 -6.43
N GLY A 88 -2.77 -29.87 -5.59
CA GLY A 88 -2.92 -31.26 -6.02
C GLY A 88 -1.65 -32.10 -6.06
N SER A 89 -0.54 -31.68 -5.41
CA SER A 89 0.71 -32.45 -5.40
C SER A 89 0.61 -33.84 -4.75
N ASN A 90 -0.42 -34.08 -3.92
CA ASN A 90 -0.56 -35.26 -3.05
C ASN A 90 0.65 -35.53 -2.14
N SER A 91 1.43 -34.49 -1.87
CA SER A 91 2.60 -34.54 -1.01
C SER A 91 2.58 -33.34 -0.07
N LEU A 92 2.87 -33.58 1.21
CA LEU A 92 3.03 -32.54 2.22
C LEU A 92 4.11 -32.97 3.20
N ASN A 93 5.08 -32.09 3.43
CA ASN A 93 6.26 -32.31 4.27
C ASN A 93 7.03 -33.58 3.90
N GLY A 94 7.16 -33.84 2.58
CA GLY A 94 7.81 -35.02 2.03
C GLY A 94 7.06 -36.34 2.25
N GLN A 95 5.83 -36.31 2.77
CA GLN A 95 4.98 -37.48 2.96
C GLN A 95 3.87 -37.51 1.92
N SER A 96 3.47 -38.71 1.51
CA SER A 96 2.29 -38.91 0.65
C SER A 96 1.03 -38.56 1.44
N VAL A 97 0.46 -37.39 1.16
CA VAL A 97 -0.75 -36.87 1.81
C VAL A 97 -1.70 -36.41 0.72
N THR A 98 -2.83 -37.09 0.58
CA THR A 98 -3.85 -36.77 -0.43
C THR A 98 -4.24 -35.29 -0.36
N SER A 99 -4.18 -34.62 -1.51
CA SER A 99 -4.57 -33.22 -1.65
C SER A 99 -6.09 -33.06 -1.56
N PRO A 100 -6.59 -31.85 -1.21
CA PRO A 100 -8.02 -31.57 -1.27
C PRO A 100 -8.59 -31.82 -2.67
N ALA A 101 -9.63 -32.64 -2.76
CA ALA A 101 -10.32 -32.92 -4.02
C ALA A 101 -11.26 -31.78 -4.39
N PHE A 102 -10.73 -30.70 -4.96
CA PHE A 102 -11.54 -29.56 -5.39
C PHE A 102 -12.41 -29.87 -6.61
N ASN A 103 -12.15 -30.94 -7.37
CA ASN A 103 -12.97 -31.37 -8.51
C ASN A 103 -13.28 -30.24 -9.51
N GLY A 104 -12.29 -29.37 -9.79
CA GLY A 104 -12.43 -28.21 -10.68
C GLY A 104 -13.05 -26.96 -10.06
N LEU A 105 -13.34 -26.96 -8.74
CA LEU A 105 -13.90 -25.81 -8.03
C LEU A 105 -12.97 -24.59 -8.03
N PHE A 106 -11.65 -24.81 -7.99
CA PHE A 106 -10.65 -23.75 -8.05
C PHE A 106 -9.74 -23.90 -9.26
N SER A 107 -9.42 -22.76 -9.88
CA SER A 107 -8.30 -22.58 -10.79
C SER A 107 -7.35 -21.57 -10.16
N PHE A 108 -6.14 -22.00 -9.82
CA PHE A 108 -5.15 -21.16 -9.15
C PHE A 108 -4.42 -20.27 -10.15
N GLN A 109 -4.30 -18.98 -9.81
CA GLN A 109 -3.49 -18.01 -10.53
C GLN A 109 -2.05 -17.99 -9.99
N THR A 110 -1.17 -17.23 -10.65
CA THR A 110 0.20 -17.00 -10.17
C THR A 110 0.17 -16.42 -8.75
N PRO A 111 0.86 -17.05 -7.78
CA PRO A 111 0.91 -16.54 -6.41
C PRO A 111 1.68 -15.22 -6.35
N ARG A 112 1.29 -14.35 -5.42
CA ARG A 112 2.06 -13.16 -5.06
C ARG A 112 2.87 -13.44 -3.81
N LEU A 113 4.19 -13.47 -3.96
CA LEU A 113 5.11 -13.72 -2.86
C LEU A 113 5.52 -12.38 -2.25
N GLN A 114 5.43 -12.30 -0.93
CA GLN A 114 5.97 -11.20 -0.16
C GLN A 114 6.88 -11.71 0.95
N PHE A 115 7.81 -10.88 1.37
CA PHE A 115 8.69 -11.14 2.50
C PHE A 115 8.71 -9.93 3.43
N VAL A 116 8.77 -10.17 4.74
CA VAL A 116 8.83 -9.10 5.76
C VAL A 116 9.87 -9.48 6.78
N GLN A 117 11.06 -8.90 6.67
CA GLN A 117 12.14 -9.06 7.64
C GLN A 117 13.06 -7.84 7.56
N PRO A 118 13.43 -7.21 8.68
CA PRO A 118 14.43 -6.14 8.70
C PRO A 118 15.70 -6.53 7.95
N GLY A 119 16.12 -5.68 7.02
CA GLY A 119 17.31 -5.85 6.20
C GLY A 119 17.20 -6.86 5.05
N LEU A 120 16.11 -7.62 4.96
CA LEU A 120 15.92 -8.54 3.84
C LEU A 120 15.77 -7.81 2.49
N PRO A 121 15.04 -6.68 2.37
CA PRO A 121 15.03 -5.91 1.12
C PRO A 121 16.42 -5.53 0.63
N ARG A 122 17.28 -5.06 1.55
CA ARG A 122 18.69 -4.73 1.25
C ARG A 122 19.45 -5.95 0.75
N LYS A 123 19.34 -7.10 1.43
CA LYS A 123 19.99 -8.35 1.02
C LYS A 123 19.53 -8.84 -0.36
N VAL A 124 18.24 -8.71 -0.67
CA VAL A 124 17.70 -9.06 -1.99
C VAL A 124 18.30 -8.14 -3.05
N ALA A 125 18.41 -6.84 -2.80
CA ALA A 125 19.01 -5.89 -3.73
C ALA A 125 20.53 -6.14 -3.93
N ASP A 126 21.28 -6.41 -2.85
CA ASP A 126 22.71 -6.75 -2.92
C ASP A 126 22.93 -8.03 -3.75
N ALA A 127 22.08 -9.04 -3.58
CA ALA A 127 22.12 -10.27 -4.36
C ALA A 127 21.73 -10.03 -5.83
N ALA A 128 20.73 -9.19 -6.10
CA ALA A 128 20.33 -8.84 -7.45
C ALA A 128 21.42 -8.04 -8.19
N PHE A 129 22.08 -7.10 -7.51
CA PHE A 129 23.23 -6.37 -8.02
C PHE A 129 24.37 -7.32 -8.40
N SER A 130 24.69 -8.29 -7.53
CA SER A 130 25.82 -9.21 -7.72
C SER A 130 25.54 -10.31 -8.76
N ASN A 131 24.30 -10.81 -8.82
CA ASN A 131 23.97 -12.03 -9.58
C ASN A 131 23.14 -11.76 -10.85
N ILE A 132 22.49 -10.59 -10.97
CA ILE A 132 21.58 -10.29 -12.08
C ILE A 132 22.12 -9.13 -12.92
N SER A 133 22.26 -7.94 -12.33
CA SER A 133 22.79 -6.77 -13.06
C SER A 133 23.23 -5.66 -12.10
N ASN A 134 24.49 -5.28 -12.18
CA ASN A 134 25.02 -4.16 -11.40
C ASN A 134 24.39 -2.81 -11.79
N GLN A 135 24.08 -2.64 -13.08
CA GLN A 135 23.46 -1.43 -13.57
C GLN A 135 22.02 -1.36 -13.09
N LEU A 136 21.25 -2.47 -13.19
CA LEU A 136 19.81 -2.55 -12.87
C LEU A 136 19.48 -2.34 -11.38
N TYR A 137 20.45 -2.60 -10.49
CA TYR A 137 20.25 -2.52 -9.04
C TYR A 137 21.31 -1.68 -8.35
N GLU A 138 21.85 -0.67 -9.04
CA GLU A 138 22.90 0.21 -8.52
C GLU A 138 22.51 0.94 -7.22
N PHE A 139 21.20 1.13 -7.00
CA PHE A 139 20.65 1.70 -5.77
C PHE A 139 20.75 0.80 -4.53
N HIS A 140 21.25 -0.45 -4.66
CA HIS A 140 21.24 -1.43 -3.57
C HIS A 140 21.82 -0.90 -2.25
N THR A 141 22.94 -0.16 -2.29
CA THR A 141 23.57 0.43 -1.09
C THR A 141 22.76 1.54 -0.43
N ARG A 142 21.77 2.08 -1.13
CA ARG A 142 20.90 3.18 -0.67
C ARG A 142 19.63 2.66 0.00
N ILE A 143 19.35 1.35 -0.08
CA ILE A 143 18.30 0.74 0.74
C ILE A 143 18.78 0.63 2.19
N ASN A 144 17.93 1.05 3.12
CA ASN A 144 18.23 1.01 4.55
C ASN A 144 18.34 -0.46 5.04
N PRO A 145 19.46 -0.85 5.68
CA PRO A 145 19.69 -2.22 6.14
C PRO A 145 18.85 -2.63 7.37
N ASP A 146 18.19 -1.68 8.04
CA ASP A 146 17.35 -1.91 9.21
C ASP A 146 15.85 -1.89 8.86
N SER A 147 15.49 -1.58 7.62
CA SER A 147 14.11 -1.52 7.16
C SER A 147 13.57 -2.89 6.75
N SER A 148 12.30 -3.16 7.06
CA SER A 148 11.55 -4.30 6.49
C SER A 148 10.98 -4.00 5.10
N MET A 149 11.07 -2.74 4.65
CA MET A 149 10.56 -2.26 3.37
C MET A 149 11.68 -1.79 2.45
N THR A 150 11.45 -1.93 1.15
CA THR A 150 12.30 -1.55 0.02
C THR A 150 12.55 -0.05 -0.12
N MET A 151 11.54 0.78 0.19
CA MET A 151 11.69 2.25 0.26
C MET A 151 12.34 2.76 1.57
N GLY A 152 12.87 1.85 2.41
CA GLY A 152 13.76 2.20 3.51
C GLY A 152 13.11 2.73 4.80
N PHE A 153 11.79 2.84 4.84
CA PHE A 153 11.03 3.20 6.06
C PHE A 153 10.23 2.01 6.57
N VAL A 154 10.22 1.81 7.89
CA VAL A 154 9.46 0.72 8.51
C VAL A 154 7.96 0.95 8.37
N ASP A 155 7.27 -0.09 7.93
CA ASP A 155 5.82 -0.14 7.84
C ASP A 155 5.17 -0.78 9.08
N GLN A 156 3.85 -0.64 9.23
CA GLN A 156 3.03 -1.32 10.22
C GLN A 156 3.43 -0.99 11.67
N GLN A 157 3.83 0.27 11.89
CA GLN A 157 4.08 0.78 13.24
C GLN A 157 2.83 0.61 14.12
N THR A 158 3.03 0.31 15.41
CA THR A 158 1.94 0.01 16.36
C THR A 158 0.92 1.15 16.46
N ASN A 159 1.37 2.40 16.36
CA ASN A 159 0.50 3.58 16.40
C ASN A 159 -0.29 3.81 15.09
N ALA A 160 -0.01 3.06 14.02
CA ALA A 160 -0.61 3.18 12.69
C ALA A 160 -1.69 2.13 12.42
N SER A 161 -1.81 1.10 13.26
CA SER A 161 -2.77 0.01 13.07
C SER A 161 -3.95 0.10 14.04
N ALA A 162 -5.16 -0.06 13.50
CA ALA A 162 -6.38 -0.19 14.29
C ALA A 162 -6.42 -1.52 15.06
N PRO A 163 -7.07 -1.57 16.22
CA PRO A 163 -7.52 -2.85 16.77
C PRO A 163 -8.42 -3.58 15.75
N PRO A 164 -8.36 -4.91 15.62
CA PRO A 164 -9.23 -5.66 14.72
C PRO A 164 -10.74 -5.41 14.96
N SER A 165 -11.16 -5.17 16.20
CA SER A 165 -12.54 -4.81 16.56
C SER A 165 -13.01 -3.49 15.96
N ASP A 166 -12.08 -2.63 15.57
CA ASP A 166 -12.38 -1.29 15.06
C ASP A 166 -12.55 -1.29 13.54
N ILE A 167 -12.20 -2.40 12.86
CA ILE A 167 -12.27 -2.51 11.40
C ILE A 167 -13.36 -3.48 10.88
N ILE A 168 -14.12 -4.11 11.78
CA ILE A 168 -15.23 -5.01 11.40
C ILE A 168 -16.50 -4.22 11.05
N PHE A 169 -17.42 -4.84 10.30
CA PHE A 169 -18.64 -4.18 9.83
C PHE A 169 -19.53 -3.67 10.98
N ALA A 170 -19.72 -4.47 12.03
CA ALA A 170 -20.51 -4.11 13.21
C ALA A 170 -19.66 -3.50 14.35
N SER A 171 -18.59 -2.78 14.01
CA SER A 171 -17.71 -2.18 15.01
C SER A 171 -18.46 -1.26 15.98
N THR A 172 -18.06 -1.31 17.24
CA THR A 172 -18.47 -0.36 18.30
C THR A 172 -17.33 0.58 18.72
N GLY A 173 -16.17 0.45 18.10
CA GLY A 173 -14.96 1.22 18.37
C GLY A 173 -14.79 2.40 17.42
N ALA A 174 -13.54 2.67 17.00
CA ALA A 174 -13.23 3.80 16.13
C ALA A 174 -13.96 3.75 14.77
N GLY A 175 -14.17 2.57 14.20
CA GLY A 175 -14.90 2.38 12.94
C GLY A 175 -16.42 2.27 13.07
N ALA A 176 -16.98 2.56 14.24
CA ALA A 176 -18.42 2.51 14.45
C ALA A 176 -19.17 3.46 13.50
N GLY A 177 -20.32 3.01 13.01
CA GLY A 177 -21.19 3.81 12.15
C GLY A 177 -20.71 3.97 10.71
N LEU A 178 -19.72 3.20 10.25
CA LEU A 178 -19.30 3.19 8.84
C LEU A 178 -20.15 2.25 7.97
N THR A 179 -20.84 1.28 8.58
CA THR A 179 -21.71 0.33 7.89
C THR A 179 -23.08 0.24 8.56
N THR A 180 -24.04 -0.39 7.87
CA THR A 180 -25.37 -0.69 8.43
C THR A 180 -25.41 -1.96 9.29
N ALA A 181 -24.31 -2.72 9.39
CA ALA A 181 -24.28 -3.98 10.11
C ALA A 181 -24.45 -3.79 11.62
N LYS A 182 -25.14 -4.74 12.25
CA LYS A 182 -25.34 -4.86 13.68
C LYS A 182 -24.76 -6.17 14.18
N ALA A 183 -24.49 -6.25 15.49
CA ALA A 183 -24.08 -7.50 16.10
C ALA A 183 -25.14 -8.59 15.86
N GLY A 184 -24.71 -9.77 15.42
CA GLY A 184 -25.58 -10.88 15.03
C GLY A 184 -25.93 -10.93 13.54
N ASP A 185 -25.69 -9.87 12.77
CA ASP A 185 -25.88 -9.92 11.32
C ASP A 185 -24.92 -10.93 10.67
N TYR A 186 -25.31 -11.48 9.52
CA TYR A 186 -24.56 -12.55 8.85
C TYR A 186 -23.07 -12.23 8.70
N PHE A 187 -22.72 -11.00 8.30
CA PHE A 187 -21.34 -10.56 8.13
C PHE A 187 -20.79 -9.69 9.29
N ASP A 188 -21.45 -9.57 10.44
CA ASP A 188 -21.11 -8.57 11.49
C ASP A 188 -19.60 -8.42 11.83
N ASN A 189 -18.87 -9.53 11.94
CA ASN A 189 -17.45 -9.66 12.27
C ASN A 189 -16.55 -9.80 11.04
N GLY A 190 -17.08 -9.47 9.86
CA GLY A 190 -16.34 -9.40 8.61
C GLY A 190 -15.72 -8.02 8.40
N ALA A 191 -14.85 -7.93 7.41
CA ALA A 191 -14.20 -6.69 6.97
C ALA A 191 -13.98 -6.72 5.46
N ILE A 192 -13.56 -5.60 4.88
CA ILE A 192 -13.02 -5.57 3.51
C ILE A 192 -11.51 -5.67 3.57
N ALA A 193 -10.94 -6.42 2.64
CA ALA A 193 -9.52 -6.39 2.32
C ALA A 193 -9.32 -5.79 0.92
N HIS A 194 -8.46 -4.78 0.82
CA HIS A 194 -7.94 -4.32 -0.46
C HIS A 194 -6.60 -4.98 -0.73
N PHE A 195 -6.46 -5.58 -1.92
CA PHE A 195 -5.20 -6.16 -2.35
C PHE A 195 -4.74 -5.56 -3.68
N SER A 196 -3.52 -5.06 -3.73
CA SER A 196 -2.93 -4.48 -4.94
C SER A 196 -1.47 -4.87 -5.12
N HIS A 197 -1.09 -5.06 -6.37
CA HIS A 197 0.30 -5.23 -6.82
C HIS A 197 0.82 -3.88 -7.28
N VAL A 198 1.83 -3.35 -6.59
CA VAL A 198 2.34 -1.99 -6.79
C VAL A 198 3.83 -2.05 -7.09
N ILE A 199 4.26 -1.65 -8.28
CA ILE A 199 5.67 -1.55 -8.63
C ILE A 199 6.26 -0.32 -7.95
N GLU A 200 7.46 -0.46 -7.39
CA GLU A 200 8.21 0.64 -6.80
C GLU A 200 9.37 1.05 -7.71
N ASP A 201 9.38 2.31 -8.14
CA ASP A 201 10.48 2.90 -8.90
C ASP A 201 11.61 3.30 -7.96
N LEU A 202 12.34 2.30 -7.48
CA LEU A 202 13.48 2.49 -6.57
C LEU A 202 14.64 3.24 -7.22
N TYR A 203 14.69 3.29 -8.55
CA TYR A 203 15.65 4.14 -9.25
C TYR A 203 15.38 5.61 -9.09
N GLN A 204 14.13 6.01 -9.33
CA GLN A 204 13.73 7.39 -9.08
C GLN A 204 13.83 7.67 -7.59
N PHE A 205 13.28 6.78 -6.75
CA PHE A 205 13.20 6.99 -5.32
C PHE A 205 14.56 7.06 -4.63
N TYR A 206 15.61 6.44 -5.18
CA TYR A 206 16.98 6.55 -4.67
C TYR A 206 17.91 7.30 -5.63
N ALA A 207 17.38 8.17 -6.49
CA ALA A 207 18.19 8.90 -7.45
C ALA A 207 19.21 9.80 -6.73
N LEU A 208 20.46 9.75 -7.18
CA LEU A 208 21.48 10.71 -6.79
C LEU A 208 21.27 12.04 -7.53
N ALA A 209 21.85 13.12 -7.00
CA ALA A 209 21.90 14.40 -7.71
C ALA A 209 22.51 14.22 -9.11
N ASN A 210 21.87 14.83 -10.11
CA ASN A 210 22.19 14.79 -11.53
C ASN A 210 22.14 13.38 -12.17
N GLN A 211 21.56 12.39 -11.49
CA GLN A 211 21.40 11.05 -12.05
C GLN A 211 20.31 11.00 -13.13
N ASP A 212 19.23 11.75 -12.90
CA ASP A 212 18.09 11.89 -13.80
C ASP A 212 17.95 13.37 -14.15
N ASN A 213 18.05 13.72 -15.44
CA ASN A 213 17.98 15.12 -15.86
C ASN A 213 16.58 15.73 -15.73
N ARG A 214 15.55 14.91 -15.52
CA ARG A 214 14.18 15.35 -15.22
C ARG A 214 14.02 15.77 -13.77
N HIS A 215 14.83 15.18 -12.87
CA HIS A 215 14.86 15.45 -11.44
C HIS A 215 16.32 15.64 -10.97
N PRO A 216 16.96 16.75 -11.36
CA PRO A 216 18.41 16.94 -11.21
C PRO A 216 18.86 17.04 -9.75
N ASP A 217 17.97 17.35 -8.82
CA ASP A 217 18.30 17.46 -7.39
C ASP A 217 18.52 16.09 -6.73
N GLY A 218 18.02 15.01 -7.36
CA GLY A 218 17.96 13.68 -6.76
C GLY A 218 16.96 13.59 -5.60
N GLU A 219 16.99 12.47 -4.88
CA GLU A 219 16.06 12.20 -3.77
C GLU A 219 16.84 11.99 -2.45
N PRO A 220 17.37 13.06 -1.83
CA PRO A 220 18.01 12.95 -0.53
C PRO A 220 17.01 12.43 0.53
N PHE A 221 17.52 11.90 1.64
CA PHE A 221 16.67 11.39 2.72
C PHE A 221 15.62 12.41 3.20
N THR A 222 15.97 13.69 3.30
CA THR A 222 15.03 14.76 3.68
C THR A 222 13.80 14.86 2.76
N GLU A 223 13.97 14.80 1.44
CA GLU A 223 12.86 14.77 0.48
C GLU A 223 12.04 13.47 0.63
N ARG A 224 12.72 12.32 0.71
CA ARG A 224 12.04 11.01 0.87
C ARG A 224 11.24 10.90 2.17
N VAL A 225 11.74 11.47 3.26
CA VAL A 225 11.03 11.57 4.53
C VAL A 225 9.81 12.47 4.38
N MET A 226 9.93 13.61 3.70
CA MET A 226 8.78 14.47 3.46
C MET A 226 7.71 13.76 2.64
N TYR A 227 8.07 13.15 1.51
CA TYR A 227 7.12 12.43 0.66
C TYR A 227 6.39 11.33 1.42
N MET A 228 7.11 10.58 2.26
CA MET A 228 6.54 9.48 3.04
C MET A 228 5.67 9.99 4.19
N PHE A 229 6.10 11.05 4.90
CA PHE A 229 5.50 11.46 6.17
C PHE A 229 4.74 12.77 6.07
N ARG A 230 5.48 13.89 6.12
CA ARG A 230 4.97 15.26 6.25
C ARG A 230 6.10 16.28 6.13
N ALA A 231 5.74 17.53 5.87
CA ALA A 231 6.66 18.66 5.72
C ALA A 231 6.73 19.62 6.94
N ASN A 232 5.89 19.43 7.97
CA ASN A 232 5.64 20.42 9.04
C ASN A 232 5.44 19.81 10.45
N GLN A 233 6.20 18.79 10.81
CA GLN A 233 6.12 18.16 12.12
C GLN A 233 6.48 19.14 13.26
N LEU A 234 5.52 19.42 14.12
CA LEU A 234 5.71 20.18 15.35
C LEU A 234 6.65 19.44 16.30
N GLY A 235 7.42 20.21 17.07
CA GLY A 235 8.39 19.66 18.03
C GLY A 235 9.68 19.15 17.39
N THR A 236 9.92 19.43 16.09
CA THR A 236 11.20 19.19 15.42
C THR A 236 11.88 20.51 15.04
N THR A 237 13.15 20.47 14.65
CA THR A 237 13.94 21.69 14.40
C THR A 237 13.52 22.38 13.10
N HIS A 238 13.40 21.61 12.01
CA HIS A 238 13.12 22.12 10.66
C HIS A 238 11.87 21.51 10.02
N GLY A 239 10.91 21.03 10.82
CA GLY A 239 9.61 20.55 10.34
C GLY A 239 9.62 19.14 9.73
N LEU A 240 10.78 18.52 9.53
CA LEU A 240 10.84 17.10 9.16
C LEU A 240 10.78 16.21 10.40
N PRO A 241 10.15 15.01 10.32
CA PRO A 241 10.23 14.01 11.38
C PRO A 241 11.65 13.55 11.72
N SER A 242 12.55 13.58 10.74
CA SER A 242 13.98 13.32 10.89
C SER A 242 14.74 14.01 9.76
N GLU A 243 15.91 14.56 10.08
CA GLU A 243 16.82 15.18 9.09
C GLU A 243 17.88 14.19 8.58
N GLY A 244 17.94 12.99 9.15
CA GLY A 244 18.87 11.94 8.74
C GLY A 244 20.32 12.21 9.13
N ASN A 245 21.24 11.64 8.35
CA ASN A 245 22.68 11.74 8.54
C ASN A 245 23.30 12.75 7.57
N SER A 246 24.55 13.16 7.78
CA SER A 246 25.26 14.01 6.80
C SER A 246 25.35 13.37 5.41
N ASP A 247 25.52 12.04 5.34
CA ASP A 247 25.31 11.26 4.12
C ASP A 247 23.82 10.92 4.00
N GLN A 248 23.15 11.58 3.05
CA GLN A 248 21.70 11.50 2.83
C GLN A 248 21.27 10.31 1.94
N PHE A 249 22.21 9.46 1.49
CA PHE A 249 21.95 8.41 0.51
C PHE A 249 22.34 7.01 1.00
N THR A 250 23.55 6.83 1.51
CA THR A 250 24.04 5.50 1.92
C THR A 250 23.20 4.94 3.06
N ASN A 251 22.87 3.64 2.99
CA ASN A 251 22.04 2.95 3.98
C ASN A 251 20.72 3.66 4.26
N GLY A 252 20.14 4.27 3.23
CA GLY A 252 18.90 5.02 3.33
C GLY A 252 19.05 6.43 3.87
N GLY A 253 20.26 6.91 4.18
CA GLY A 253 20.51 8.31 4.54
C GLY A 253 20.02 8.78 5.91
N GLY A 254 19.37 7.90 6.67
CA GLY A 254 18.79 8.20 7.97
C GLY A 254 18.12 6.97 8.58
N PRO A 255 17.41 7.11 9.71
CA PRO A 255 16.79 5.99 10.40
C PRO A 255 15.61 5.40 9.60
N ALA A 256 15.46 4.08 9.66
CA ALA A 256 14.28 3.39 9.11
C ALA A 256 13.02 3.57 9.99
N PHE A 257 13.23 3.68 11.31
CA PHE A 257 12.18 3.88 12.30
C PHE A 257 11.98 5.37 12.54
N ILE A 258 10.90 5.92 11.99
CA ILE A 258 10.56 7.34 12.14
C ILE A 258 9.23 7.45 12.87
N ASN A 259 9.24 8.24 13.94
CA ASN A 259 8.03 8.55 14.69
C ASN A 259 7.18 9.54 13.90
N ASN A 260 5.99 9.08 13.51
CA ASN A 260 4.98 9.93 12.91
C ASN A 260 4.02 10.49 13.98
N VAL A 261 3.83 11.81 13.99
CA VAL A 261 2.90 12.49 14.89
C VAL A 261 1.59 12.79 14.17
N PHE A 262 0.44 12.38 14.74
CA PHE A 262 -0.85 12.82 14.20
C PHE A 262 -1.11 14.28 14.59
N GLN A 263 -1.20 15.16 13.59
CA GLN A 263 -1.41 16.61 13.77
C GLN A 263 -2.82 17.07 13.41
N GLY A 264 -3.77 16.13 13.30
CA GLY A 264 -5.15 16.39 12.89
C GLY A 264 -5.42 16.04 11.42
N ASN A 265 -6.70 15.81 11.09
CA ASN A 265 -7.13 15.43 9.74
C ASN A 265 -6.85 16.51 8.67
N ASN A 266 -6.60 17.76 9.07
CA ASN A 266 -6.31 18.86 8.17
C ASN A 266 -4.80 19.16 8.02
N SER A 267 -3.91 18.38 8.64
CA SER A 267 -2.44 18.63 8.60
C SER A 267 -1.93 18.85 7.18
N VAL A 268 -2.29 17.97 6.25
CA VAL A 268 -1.85 18.04 4.85
C VAL A 268 -2.40 19.26 4.10
N MET A 269 -3.54 19.82 4.53
CA MET A 269 -4.03 21.08 3.97
C MET A 269 -3.13 22.25 4.37
N ASN A 270 -2.63 22.26 5.60
CA ASN A 270 -1.69 23.28 6.06
C ASN A 270 -0.34 23.14 5.34
N GLU A 271 0.12 21.89 5.14
CA GLU A 271 1.34 21.59 4.35
C GLU A 271 1.22 22.04 2.90
N ALA A 272 0.08 21.76 2.25
CA ALA A 272 -0.13 22.15 0.86
C ALA A 272 -0.28 23.66 0.68
N ARG A 273 -0.88 24.34 1.67
CA ARG A 273 -1.11 25.79 1.66
C ARG A 273 0.15 26.60 1.95
N ASP A 274 0.96 26.14 2.90
CA ASP A 274 2.17 26.81 3.39
C ASP A 274 2.01 28.32 3.63
N SER A 275 1.02 28.75 4.41
CA SER A 275 0.80 30.18 4.67
C SER A 275 1.79 30.79 5.67
N GLY A 276 2.66 29.98 6.25
CA GLY A 276 3.65 30.33 7.28
C GLY A 276 5.10 30.38 6.76
N GLY A 277 5.36 29.93 5.54
CA GLY A 277 6.71 29.92 4.95
C GLY A 277 7.63 28.88 5.59
N THR A 278 8.93 29.16 5.66
CA THR A 278 9.90 28.15 6.12
C THR A 278 9.75 27.83 7.61
N PHE A 279 9.59 26.54 7.92
CA PHE A 279 9.59 26.01 9.27
C PHE A 279 10.99 26.11 9.87
N ALA A 280 11.09 26.75 11.03
CA ALA A 280 12.36 26.98 11.73
C ALA A 280 12.12 27.05 13.25
N PRO A 281 13.16 27.03 14.10
CA PRO A 281 12.99 27.16 15.55
C PRO A 281 12.16 28.37 16.00
N GLY A 282 12.19 29.48 15.24
CA GLY A 282 11.37 30.68 15.48
C GLY A 282 9.99 30.66 14.81
N ASN A 283 9.66 29.65 14.01
CA ASN A 283 8.43 29.53 13.23
C ASN A 283 7.96 28.06 13.17
N GLN A 284 7.62 27.50 14.33
CA GLN A 284 7.14 26.12 14.44
C GLN A 284 5.60 26.07 14.37
N THR A 285 5.03 26.37 13.21
CA THR A 285 3.59 26.31 12.98
C THR A 285 3.24 25.21 11.98
N GLN A 286 2.01 24.69 12.03
CA GLN A 286 1.56 23.74 11.00
C GLN A 286 1.42 24.39 9.62
N ASP A 287 1.39 25.72 9.54
CA ASP A 287 1.29 26.43 8.27
C ASP A 287 2.66 26.71 7.64
N ALA A 288 3.75 26.34 8.29
CA ALA A 288 5.09 26.47 7.76
C ALA A 288 5.62 25.09 7.33
N THR A 289 6.28 24.99 6.18
CA THR A 289 6.91 23.74 5.71
C THR A 289 8.43 23.81 5.75
N PHE A 290 9.10 22.65 5.75
CA PHE A 290 10.57 22.58 5.82
C PHE A 290 11.30 23.38 4.72
N THR A 291 10.64 23.65 3.59
CA THR A 291 11.18 24.44 2.48
C THR A 291 10.51 25.80 2.29
N GLY A 292 9.43 26.11 3.01
CA GLY A 292 8.62 27.30 2.74
C GLY A 292 7.97 27.28 1.36
N LEU A 293 7.60 26.08 0.92
CA LEU A 293 6.81 25.81 -0.27
C LEU A 293 5.67 24.84 0.09
N GLY A 294 4.57 24.87 -0.66
CA GLY A 294 3.48 23.90 -0.47
C GLY A 294 3.96 22.47 -0.73
N ARG A 295 3.65 21.52 0.17
CA ARG A 295 4.05 20.11 0.07
C ARG A 295 2.90 19.17 0.42
N ILE A 296 2.92 17.94 -0.09
CA ILE A 296 1.95 16.89 0.27
C ILE A 296 2.69 15.64 0.74
N GLY A 297 2.68 15.38 2.05
CA GLY A 297 3.19 14.13 2.62
C GLY A 297 2.17 12.99 2.55
N HIS A 298 2.62 11.79 2.17
CA HIS A 298 1.77 10.60 2.00
C HIS A 298 1.01 10.23 3.27
N ILE A 299 1.68 10.17 4.42
CA ILE A 299 1.02 9.84 5.69
C ILE A 299 0.11 10.98 6.17
N ALA A 300 0.49 12.25 5.99
CA ALA A 300 -0.40 13.36 6.30
C ALA A 300 -1.69 13.30 5.46
N GLY A 301 -1.57 13.00 4.16
CA GLY A 301 -2.67 12.73 3.25
C GLY A 301 -3.56 11.56 3.68
N LEU A 302 -2.94 10.42 4.01
CA LEU A 302 -3.63 9.24 4.55
C LEU A 302 -4.48 9.59 5.77
N GLN A 303 -3.93 10.40 6.68
CA GLN A 303 -4.54 10.75 7.96
C GLN A 303 -5.80 11.62 7.85
N ARG A 304 -6.09 12.20 6.68
CA ARG A 304 -7.39 12.85 6.41
C ARG A 304 -8.56 11.90 6.68
N PHE A 305 -8.41 10.63 6.27
CA PHE A 305 -9.48 9.63 6.28
C PHE A 305 -9.12 8.35 7.06
N GLY A 306 -7.84 8.03 7.16
CA GLY A 306 -7.35 6.81 7.82
C GLY A 306 -7.39 6.85 9.35
N ARG A 307 -7.80 7.98 9.95
CA ARG A 307 -7.94 8.19 11.39
C ARG A 307 -9.22 8.94 11.75
N THR A 308 -9.76 8.65 12.93
CA THR A 308 -10.78 9.51 13.56
C THR A 308 -10.20 10.89 13.89
N THR A 309 -11.08 11.84 14.23
CA THR A 309 -10.66 13.18 14.70
C THR A 309 -9.81 13.14 15.97
N SER A 310 -9.99 12.12 16.81
CA SER A 310 -9.15 11.87 17.98
C SER A 310 -7.85 11.13 17.66
N GLY A 311 -7.54 10.90 16.39
CA GLY A 311 -6.33 10.24 15.93
C GLY A 311 -6.33 8.71 16.00
N LYS A 312 -7.46 8.05 16.29
CA LYS A 312 -7.51 6.58 16.29
C LYS A 312 -7.47 6.03 14.86
N PRO A 313 -6.57 5.09 14.52
CA PRO A 313 -6.51 4.52 13.17
C PRO A 313 -7.75 3.69 12.84
N LEU A 314 -8.09 3.63 11.55
CA LEU A 314 -9.28 2.97 10.99
C LEU A 314 -8.96 1.85 9.99
N HIS A 315 -7.71 1.37 9.99
CA HIS A 315 -7.25 0.34 9.07
C HIS A 315 -6.14 -0.50 9.71
N ILE A 316 -5.93 -1.70 9.16
CA ILE A 316 -4.79 -2.56 9.47
C ILE A 316 -4.11 -2.89 8.15
N ARG A 317 -2.78 -2.88 8.10
CA ARG A 317 -2.06 -3.35 6.92
C ARG A 317 -1.34 -4.65 7.20
N ASN A 318 -1.19 -5.44 6.15
CA ASN A 318 -0.53 -6.75 6.16
C ASN A 318 0.24 -6.97 4.84
N ASP A 319 0.85 -5.89 4.38
CA ASP A 319 1.64 -5.78 3.19
C ASP A 319 3.12 -6.09 3.43
N GLY A 320 3.85 -6.31 2.35
CA GLY A 320 5.30 -6.47 2.36
C GLY A 320 5.90 -6.38 0.97
N PRO A 321 7.23 -6.24 0.89
CA PRO A 321 7.95 -6.28 -0.38
C PRO A 321 7.79 -7.61 -1.12
N GLY A 322 7.66 -7.52 -2.44
CA GLY A 322 7.86 -8.61 -3.40
C GLY A 322 9.01 -8.29 -4.35
N PHE A 323 9.50 -9.31 -5.07
CA PHE A 323 10.56 -9.15 -6.07
C PHE A 323 10.35 -10.15 -7.21
N ASP A 324 9.76 -9.68 -8.30
CA ASP A 324 9.35 -10.51 -9.43
C ASP A 324 9.19 -9.69 -10.72
N SER A 325 8.95 -10.38 -11.83
CA SER A 325 8.79 -9.82 -13.16
C SER A 325 7.36 -9.48 -13.56
N MET A 326 6.37 -9.69 -12.68
CA MET A 326 4.96 -9.52 -12.99
C MET A 326 4.68 -8.08 -13.42
N ASP A 327 4.02 -7.96 -14.57
CA ASP A 327 3.63 -6.70 -15.20
C ASP A 327 4.79 -5.68 -15.28
N VAL A 328 6.03 -6.12 -15.52
CA VAL A 328 7.16 -5.20 -15.76
C VAL A 328 7.29 -4.97 -17.26
N GLY A 329 6.96 -3.76 -17.71
CA GLY A 329 7.17 -3.33 -19.09
C GLY A 329 8.66 -3.09 -19.38
N ALA A 330 9.00 -2.88 -20.65
CA ALA A 330 10.34 -2.38 -21.00
C ALA A 330 10.47 -0.90 -20.59
N PHE A 331 11.66 -0.50 -20.15
CA PHE A 331 11.94 0.88 -19.73
C PHE A 331 13.42 1.22 -19.92
N GLN A 332 13.76 2.49 -19.71
CA GLN A 332 15.11 3.01 -19.89
C GLN A 332 15.73 3.40 -18.53
N LEU A 333 17.01 3.06 -18.35
CA LEU A 333 17.78 3.46 -17.16
C LEU A 333 18.38 4.86 -17.29
N PHE A 334 18.52 5.52 -16.14
CA PHE A 334 19.20 6.81 -16.00
C PHE A 334 20.27 6.75 -14.89
N PRO A 335 21.50 7.24 -15.14
CA PRO A 335 21.98 7.84 -16.38
C PRO A 335 22.45 6.74 -17.37
N GLY A 336 22.58 7.09 -18.65
CA GLY A 336 23.21 6.22 -19.65
C GLY A 336 22.26 5.49 -20.61
N GLY A 337 20.94 5.59 -20.41
CA GLY A 337 19.97 5.28 -21.45
C GLY A 337 19.85 3.81 -21.86
N ALA A 338 20.42 2.88 -21.09
CA ALA A 338 20.33 1.45 -21.39
C ALA A 338 18.87 0.99 -21.35
N GLN A 339 18.48 0.20 -22.35
CA GLN A 339 17.14 -0.36 -22.45
C GLN A 339 17.05 -1.64 -21.62
N VAL A 340 16.07 -1.69 -20.72
CA VAL A 340 15.70 -2.88 -19.96
C VAL A 340 14.50 -3.50 -20.65
N GLY A 341 14.63 -4.76 -21.07
CA GLY A 341 13.53 -5.51 -21.66
C GLY A 341 12.38 -5.72 -20.67
N ALA A 342 11.19 -5.96 -21.20
CA ALA A 342 10.04 -6.36 -20.38
C ALA A 342 10.35 -7.65 -19.61
N GLY A 343 9.74 -7.80 -18.42
CA GLY A 343 9.91 -8.99 -17.58
C GLY A 343 11.19 -8.99 -16.73
N SER A 344 11.86 -7.86 -16.55
CA SER A 344 12.90 -7.75 -15.51
C SER A 344 12.29 -7.88 -14.10
N ASN A 345 13.01 -8.47 -13.15
CA ASN A 345 12.55 -8.49 -11.76
C ASN A 345 12.61 -7.08 -11.17
N GLN A 346 11.53 -6.64 -10.54
CA GLN A 346 11.46 -5.34 -9.89
C GLN A 346 10.86 -5.50 -8.50
N PHE A 347 11.26 -4.62 -7.58
CA PHE A 347 10.65 -4.57 -6.27
C PHE A 347 9.21 -4.07 -6.37
N LYS A 348 8.36 -4.69 -5.56
CA LYS A 348 6.92 -4.41 -5.49
C LYS A 348 6.54 -4.22 -4.04
N LEU A 349 5.48 -3.45 -3.80
CA LEU A 349 4.67 -3.60 -2.61
C LEU A 349 3.47 -4.51 -2.93
N GLN A 350 3.43 -5.68 -2.27
CA GLN A 350 2.22 -6.51 -2.24
C GLN A 350 1.27 -5.91 -1.19
N PHE A 351 0.60 -4.83 -1.57
CA PHE A 351 -0.18 -4.01 -0.65
C PHE A 351 -1.48 -4.73 -0.28
N LEU A 352 -1.62 -5.08 0.99
CA LEU A 352 -2.82 -5.64 1.60
C LEU A 352 -3.25 -4.79 2.80
N ALA A 353 -4.48 -4.28 2.77
CA ALA A 353 -5.05 -3.54 3.88
C ALA A 353 -6.47 -4.02 4.21
N PHE A 354 -6.79 -4.06 5.50
CA PHE A 354 -8.12 -4.37 6.01
C PHE A 354 -8.80 -3.10 6.53
N VAL A 355 -10.05 -2.90 6.12
CA VAL A 355 -10.86 -1.71 6.41
C VAL A 355 -12.34 -2.09 6.63
N PRO A 356 -13.11 -1.24 7.33
CA PRO A 356 -14.57 -1.39 7.44
C PRO A 356 -15.31 -1.41 6.11
N THR A 357 -14.88 -0.62 5.12
CA THR A 357 -15.58 -0.50 3.83
C THR A 357 -14.60 -0.23 2.68
N ALA A 358 -14.95 -0.68 1.47
CA ALA A 358 -14.19 -0.33 0.27
C ALA A 358 -14.19 1.20 0.01
N GLU A 359 -15.26 1.91 0.41
CA GLU A 359 -15.34 3.38 0.32
C GLU A 359 -14.32 4.06 1.23
N LEU A 360 -14.10 3.59 2.47
CA LEU A 360 -13.06 4.14 3.33
C LEU A 360 -11.68 3.96 2.69
N PHE A 361 -11.39 2.78 2.13
CA PHE A 361 -10.13 2.57 1.42
C PHE A 361 -9.99 3.51 0.21
N ARG A 362 -11.06 3.71 -0.58
CA ARG A 362 -11.07 4.66 -1.69
C ARG A 362 -10.74 6.08 -1.20
N GLN A 363 -11.36 6.53 -0.10
CA GLN A 363 -11.08 7.84 0.48
C GLN A 363 -9.64 7.97 0.96
N MET A 364 -9.13 6.96 1.67
CA MET A 364 -7.72 6.90 2.08
C MET A 364 -6.78 6.99 0.86
N ARG A 365 -7.09 6.27 -0.22
CA ARG A 365 -6.28 6.23 -1.44
C ARG A 365 -6.31 7.53 -2.23
N VAL A 366 -7.42 8.24 -2.25
CA VAL A 366 -7.47 9.62 -2.79
C VAL A 366 -6.74 10.59 -1.86
N GLY A 367 -6.88 10.40 -0.54
CA GLY A 367 -6.27 11.25 0.48
C GLY A 367 -4.75 11.26 0.46
N VAL A 368 -4.09 10.12 0.24
CA VAL A 368 -2.61 10.03 0.21
C VAL A 368 -1.95 10.92 -0.84
N ALA A 369 -2.61 11.12 -1.98
CA ALA A 369 -2.12 11.98 -3.05
C ALA A 369 -2.69 13.40 -2.97
N ALA A 370 -3.79 13.58 -2.22
CA ALA A 370 -4.49 14.83 -2.02
C ALA A 370 -4.52 15.76 -3.25
N GLN A 371 -4.82 15.22 -4.44
CA GLN A 371 -4.75 15.95 -5.71
C GLN A 371 -5.73 17.15 -5.74
N ASP A 372 -6.78 17.10 -4.92
CA ASP A 372 -7.65 18.24 -4.65
C ASP A 372 -6.89 19.43 -4.05
N LEU A 373 -6.02 19.17 -3.08
CA LEU A 373 -5.17 20.18 -2.43
C LEU A 373 -4.01 20.58 -3.34
N GLN A 374 -3.43 19.64 -4.09
CA GLN A 374 -2.41 19.94 -5.10
C GLN A 374 -2.93 20.95 -6.11
N SER A 375 -4.13 20.71 -6.66
CA SER A 375 -4.76 21.63 -7.61
C SER A 375 -5.17 22.95 -6.95
N GLN A 376 -5.68 22.92 -5.73
CA GLN A 376 -6.15 24.11 -5.03
C GLN A 376 -5.01 25.10 -4.71
N PHE A 377 -3.88 24.57 -4.22
CA PHE A 377 -2.74 25.38 -3.75
C PHE A 377 -1.58 25.43 -4.76
N LYS A 378 -1.72 24.78 -5.91
CA LYS A 378 -0.72 24.72 -6.98
C LYS A 378 0.63 24.15 -6.49
N VAL A 379 0.54 23.11 -5.67
CA VAL A 379 1.72 22.34 -5.24
C VAL A 379 2.36 21.69 -6.46
N ASP A 380 3.68 21.70 -6.55
CA ASP A 380 4.42 21.10 -7.66
C ASP A 380 4.08 19.59 -7.78
N GLY A 381 4.15 19.05 -9.00
CA GLY A 381 4.00 17.61 -9.24
C GLY A 381 5.05 16.78 -8.51
N ASP A 382 6.27 17.29 -8.42
CA ASP A 382 7.38 16.60 -7.76
C ASP A 382 7.25 16.63 -6.23
N ASP A 383 6.45 17.56 -5.69
CA ASP A 383 6.16 17.77 -4.27
C ASP A 383 4.93 17.00 -3.76
N ASN A 384 4.34 16.13 -4.60
CA ASN A 384 3.15 15.36 -4.28
C ASN A 384 3.44 13.91 -3.84
N GLY A 385 4.07 13.79 -2.68
CA GLY A 385 4.17 12.52 -1.94
C GLY A 385 4.82 11.39 -2.75
N LEU A 386 4.27 10.18 -2.60
CA LEU A 386 4.89 8.97 -3.16
C LEU A 386 4.44 8.61 -4.58
N GLU A 387 3.40 9.25 -5.10
CA GLU A 387 2.64 8.69 -6.23
C GLU A 387 3.42 8.63 -7.55
N ARG A 388 4.46 9.45 -7.72
CA ARG A 388 5.38 9.35 -8.87
C ARG A 388 6.28 8.12 -8.82
N PHE A 389 6.57 7.62 -7.61
CA PHE A 389 7.48 6.50 -7.37
C PHE A 389 6.78 5.13 -7.33
N ILE A 390 5.45 5.08 -7.34
CA ILE A 390 4.69 3.82 -7.17
C ILE A 390 3.64 3.66 -8.27
N THR A 391 3.47 2.44 -8.79
CA THR A 391 2.51 2.15 -9.86
C THR A 391 1.72 0.88 -9.59
N ALA A 392 0.40 1.02 -9.37
CA ALA A 392 -0.47 -0.13 -9.26
C ALA A 392 -0.71 -0.77 -10.64
N THR A 393 -0.38 -2.05 -10.79
CA THR A 393 -0.66 -2.79 -12.04
C THR A 393 -1.83 -3.75 -11.90
N ARG A 394 -2.16 -4.16 -10.68
CA ARG A 394 -3.32 -5.01 -10.39
C ARG A 394 -3.94 -4.64 -9.06
N ARG A 395 -5.26 -4.68 -8.96
CA ARG A 395 -5.96 -4.53 -7.69
C ARG A 395 -7.33 -5.20 -7.66
N GLN A 396 -7.77 -5.54 -6.46
CA GLN A 396 -9.09 -6.10 -6.20
C GLN A 396 -9.45 -5.96 -4.72
N ASN A 397 -10.74 -5.75 -4.44
CA ASN A 397 -11.32 -5.83 -3.11
C ASN A 397 -11.93 -7.21 -2.85
N PHE A 398 -11.79 -7.66 -1.61
CA PHE A 398 -12.34 -8.91 -1.11
C PHE A 398 -13.09 -8.67 0.19
N LEU A 399 -14.12 -9.45 0.44
CA LEU A 399 -14.75 -9.57 1.75
C LEU A 399 -14.04 -10.66 2.56
N VAL A 400 -13.67 -10.33 3.78
CA VAL A 400 -13.24 -11.27 4.82
C VAL A 400 -14.50 -11.68 5.60
N PRO A 401 -15.00 -12.92 5.46
CA PRO A 401 -16.18 -13.33 6.21
C PRO A 401 -15.85 -13.60 7.68
N PRO A 402 -16.83 -13.49 8.59
CA PRO A 402 -16.71 -13.99 9.95
C PRO A 402 -16.28 -15.45 9.98
N ARG A 403 -15.59 -15.88 11.05
CA ARG A 403 -15.13 -17.27 11.21
C ARG A 403 -16.25 -18.30 11.03
N ARG A 404 -17.46 -18.00 11.51
CA ARG A 404 -18.65 -18.85 11.42
C ARG A 404 -19.22 -19.03 10.01
N HIS A 405 -18.81 -18.21 9.04
CA HIS A 405 -19.27 -18.24 7.64
C HIS A 405 -18.09 -18.25 6.64
N ARG A 406 -16.95 -18.81 7.05
CA ARG A 406 -15.68 -18.64 6.30
C ARG A 406 -15.60 -19.46 5.00
N SER A 407 -16.33 -20.55 4.92
CA SER A 407 -16.31 -21.46 3.76
C SER A 407 -17.55 -21.20 2.91
N PHE A 408 -17.35 -20.64 1.70
CA PHE A 408 -18.41 -20.32 0.73
C PHE A 408 -19.59 -19.55 1.35
N PRO A 409 -19.36 -18.31 1.83
CA PRO A 409 -20.38 -17.53 2.52
C PRO A 409 -21.64 -17.33 1.67
N LEU A 410 -22.80 -17.53 2.31
CA LEU A 410 -24.17 -17.47 1.80
C LEU A 410 -24.62 -18.70 1.01
N LEU A 411 -23.73 -19.62 0.64
CA LEU A 411 -24.12 -20.82 -0.09
C LEU A 411 -25.05 -21.73 0.73
N GLU A 412 -24.97 -21.69 2.06
CA GLU A 412 -25.87 -22.43 2.93
C GLU A 412 -27.32 -21.89 2.95
N LEU A 413 -27.56 -20.75 2.30
CA LEU A 413 -28.84 -20.06 2.22
C LEU A 413 -29.43 -20.04 0.79
N THR A 414 -28.76 -20.67 -0.18
CA THR A 414 -29.19 -20.67 -1.60
C THR A 414 -30.16 -21.78 -1.95
#